data_AF-A0A9E7TIB7-F1
#
_entry.id   AF-A0A9E7TIB7-F1
#
_cell.length_a   1.000
_cell.length_b   1.000
_cell.length_c   1.000
_cell.angle_alpha   90.00
_cell.angle_beta   90.00
_cell.angle_gamma   90.00
#
_symmetry.space_group_name_H-M   'P 1'
#
loop_
_entity.id
_entity.type
_entity.pdbx_description
1 polymer ?
#
loop_
_entity_poly.entity_id
_entity_poly.type
_entity_poly.pdbx_seq_one_letter_code
_entity_poly.pdbx_strand_id
1 'polypeptide(L)'
;MGLTGDISGMFNQVMGDIKKKSGRRKDFLSGWFSSSGGLNSYFYAAVVLVVSSLVMLVLGLLTDRGDMTSSMMIVLSVVLFLSGVVFATFTKDEGIVPGMAAMLYPDASVNLSRIFADLRVHGDAHFIPSEDGFVQFSPVAAFKGYPEGGSDVFRVSGESAGISVRPACSSLYEALCDDYGFVIPDELTPDVYSEILGNVFVDHLRIAGKVTAKQAGDDYEITVEDFMLKDACRTIREESPKCCTASPCPVCSLFACVLCKGLGKPVVILHITQEKNSLKVVLGAVNNGEGVGEF
;
A
#
# COMPACT_ATOMS: atom_id res chain seq x y z
N MET A 1 -65.18 1.97 -28.24
CA MET A 1 -64.01 1.27 -27.67
C MET A 1 -62.98 2.33 -27.32
N GLY A 2 -63.01 2.80 -26.07
CA GLY A 2 -62.12 3.85 -25.57
C GLY A 2 -61.03 3.22 -24.70
N LEU A 3 -59.78 3.38 -25.11
CA LEU A 3 -58.57 3.02 -24.37
C LEU A 3 -57.75 4.30 -24.19
N THR A 4 -58.20 5.15 -23.29
CA THR A 4 -57.38 6.23 -22.71
C THR A 4 -57.25 5.90 -21.23
N GLY A 5 -56.33 4.98 -20.93
CA GLY A 5 -55.93 4.63 -19.58
C GLY A 5 -55.16 5.77 -18.93
N ASP A 6 -55.50 6.02 -17.68
CA ASP A 6 -55.11 7.15 -16.84
C ASP A 6 -53.59 7.17 -16.51
N ILE A 7 -52.80 7.78 -17.39
CA ILE A 7 -51.35 8.02 -17.20
C ILE A 7 -51.10 9.10 -16.12
N SER A 8 -52.11 9.93 -15.82
CA SER A 8 -51.99 11.03 -14.88
C SER A 8 -51.92 10.56 -13.41
N GLY A 9 -52.63 9.49 -13.07
CA GLY A 9 -52.61 8.88 -11.74
C GLY A 9 -51.25 8.25 -11.39
N MET A 10 -50.62 7.57 -12.34
CA MET A 10 -49.33 6.90 -12.13
C MET A 10 -48.19 7.89 -11.91
N PHE A 11 -48.21 9.03 -12.61
CA PHE A 11 -47.19 10.08 -12.47
C PHE A 11 -47.28 10.81 -11.14
N ASN A 12 -48.50 11.07 -10.65
CA ASN A 12 -48.73 11.71 -9.35
C ASN A 12 -48.34 10.80 -8.17
N GLN A 13 -48.52 9.49 -8.31
CA GLN A 13 -48.11 8.52 -7.29
C GLN A 13 -46.58 8.42 -7.20
N VAL A 14 -45.88 8.41 -8.34
CA VAL A 14 -44.40 8.39 -8.40
C VAL A 14 -43.80 9.72 -7.88
N MET A 15 -44.38 10.87 -8.24
CA MET A 15 -43.94 12.17 -7.72
C MET A 15 -44.22 12.35 -6.22
N GLY A 16 -45.31 11.77 -5.70
CA GLY A 16 -45.62 11.74 -4.27
C GLY A 16 -44.58 10.97 -3.45
N ASP A 17 -44.14 9.81 -3.95
CA ASP A 17 -43.12 8.98 -3.29
C ASP A 17 -41.70 9.59 -3.38
N ILE A 18 -41.40 10.30 -4.47
CA ILE A 18 -40.14 11.05 -4.62
C ILE A 18 -40.09 12.23 -3.64
N LYS A 19 -41.20 12.95 -3.44
CA LYS A 19 -41.27 14.09 -2.52
C LYS A 19 -41.18 13.65 -1.05
N LYS A 20 -41.72 12.48 -0.71
CA LYS A 20 -41.62 11.89 0.64
C LYS A 20 -40.22 11.35 0.96
N LYS A 21 -39.46 10.89 -0.04
CA LYS A 21 -38.03 10.54 0.10
C LYS A 21 -37.08 11.74 0.08
N SER A 22 -37.48 12.86 -0.53
CA SER A 22 -36.68 14.11 -0.62
C SER A 22 -36.49 14.81 0.73
N GLY A 23 -37.50 14.78 1.61
CA GLY A 23 -37.40 15.40 2.95
C GLY A 23 -36.42 14.72 3.91
N ARG A 24 -36.10 13.44 3.71
CA ARG A 24 -35.15 12.67 4.53
C ARG A 24 -33.74 12.61 3.93
N ARG A 25 -33.52 13.23 2.76
CA ARG A 25 -32.27 13.14 1.97
C ARG A 25 -31.47 14.43 1.93
N LYS A 26 -32.01 15.55 2.44
CA LYS A 26 -31.27 16.82 2.52
C LYS A 26 -30.09 16.75 3.50
N ASP A 27 -30.16 15.88 4.50
CA ASP A 27 -29.05 15.66 5.45
C ASP A 27 -28.01 14.66 4.93
N PHE A 28 -28.33 13.89 3.87
CA PHE A 28 -27.42 12.94 3.24
C PHE A 28 -26.56 13.59 2.15
N LEU A 29 -27.07 14.62 1.48
CA LEU A 29 -26.36 15.33 0.41
C LEU A 29 -25.38 16.39 0.93
N SER A 30 -25.66 17.01 2.09
CA SER A 30 -24.72 17.95 2.72
C SER A 30 -23.50 17.25 3.35
N GLY A 31 -23.65 15.99 3.77
CA GLY A 31 -22.53 15.13 4.19
C GLY A 31 -21.69 14.58 3.03
N TRP A 32 -22.26 14.46 1.83
CA TRP A 32 -21.58 13.91 0.64
C TRP A 32 -20.57 14.87 0.03
N PHE A 33 -20.76 16.19 0.19
CA PHE A 33 -19.82 17.21 -0.32
C PHE A 33 -18.68 17.56 0.65
N SER A 34 -18.71 17.09 1.91
CA SER A 34 -17.73 17.50 2.93
C SER A 34 -16.77 16.39 3.38
N SER A 35 -16.75 15.24 2.69
CA SER A 35 -15.84 14.12 2.99
C SER A 35 -15.27 13.52 1.71
N SER A 36 -14.60 14.33 0.90
CA SER A 36 -13.80 13.88 -0.24
C SER A 36 -12.37 13.61 0.20
N GLY A 37 -12.19 12.63 1.09
CA GLY A 37 -10.92 11.98 1.38
C GLY A 37 -11.00 10.54 0.87
N GLY A 38 -10.35 10.25 -0.25
CA GLY A 38 -9.96 8.89 -0.63
C GLY A 38 -11.04 7.96 -1.19
N LEU A 39 -11.87 8.40 -2.15
CA LEU A 39 -12.70 7.48 -2.95
C LEU A 39 -12.28 7.50 -4.43
N ASN A 40 -12.02 6.30 -4.94
CA ASN A 40 -11.54 5.90 -6.27
C ASN A 40 -11.94 6.88 -7.39
N SER A 41 -10.97 7.63 -7.92
CA SER A 41 -11.18 8.66 -8.97
C SER A 41 -11.92 8.12 -10.21
N TYR A 42 -11.77 6.82 -10.51
CA TYR A 42 -12.47 6.14 -11.59
C TYR A 42 -13.97 5.95 -11.31
N PHE A 43 -14.36 5.74 -10.06
CA PHE A 43 -15.77 5.60 -9.68
C PHE A 43 -16.49 6.95 -9.80
N TYR A 44 -15.85 8.03 -9.36
CA TYR A 44 -16.39 9.37 -9.53
C TYR A 44 -16.49 9.75 -11.01
N ALA A 45 -15.45 9.47 -11.80
CA ALA A 45 -15.48 9.67 -13.25
C ALA A 45 -16.62 8.88 -13.92
N ALA A 46 -16.82 7.61 -13.55
CA ALA A 46 -17.91 6.79 -14.04
C ALA A 46 -19.29 7.40 -13.73
N VAL A 47 -19.52 7.84 -12.48
CA VAL A 47 -20.78 8.47 -12.06
C VAL A 47 -21.04 9.76 -12.83
N VAL A 48 -20.03 10.63 -12.97
CA VAL A 48 -20.15 11.88 -13.72
C VAL A 48 -20.48 11.62 -15.20
N LEU A 49 -19.81 10.64 -15.83
CA LEU A 49 -20.08 10.25 -17.21
C LEU A 49 -21.52 9.76 -17.38
N VAL A 50 -22.00 8.86 -16.50
CA VAL A 50 -23.38 8.34 -16.58
C VAL A 50 -24.40 9.46 -16.36
N VAL A 51 -24.21 10.32 -15.36
CA VAL A 51 -25.13 11.45 -15.10
C VAL A 51 -25.14 12.43 -16.28
N SER A 52 -23.97 12.78 -16.82
CA SER A 52 -23.87 13.68 -17.98
C SER A 52 -24.54 13.10 -19.22
N SER A 53 -24.41 11.79 -19.45
CA SER A 53 -25.08 11.10 -20.56
C SER A 53 -26.60 11.20 -20.46
N LEU A 54 -27.14 11.02 -19.25
CA LEU A 54 -28.58 11.09 -19.01
C LEU A 54 -29.12 12.51 -19.24
N VAL A 55 -28.37 13.53 -18.82
CA VAL A 55 -28.71 14.94 -19.07
C VAL A 55 -28.69 15.25 -20.57
N MET A 56 -27.65 14.83 -21.28
CA MET A 56 -27.53 15.01 -22.74
C MET A 56 -28.65 14.31 -23.50
N LEU A 57 -29.02 13.10 -23.09
CA LEU A 57 -30.12 12.34 -23.69
C LEU A 57 -31.46 13.06 -23.49
N VAL A 58 -31.75 13.54 -22.28
CA VAL A 58 -32.98 14.28 -21.98
C VAL A 58 -33.05 15.58 -22.77
N LEU A 59 -31.96 16.34 -22.85
CA LEU A 59 -31.90 17.57 -23.64
C LEU A 59 -32.09 17.29 -25.14
N GLY A 60 -31.48 16.22 -25.67
CA GLY A 60 -31.63 15.80 -27.05
C GLY A 60 -33.07 15.45 -27.41
N LEU A 61 -33.79 14.76 -26.50
CA LEU A 61 -35.20 14.40 -26.67
C LEU A 61 -36.16 15.58 -26.50
N LEU A 62 -35.87 16.51 -25.59
CA LEU A 62 -36.74 17.69 -25.38
C LEU A 62 -36.60 18.74 -26.49
N THR A 63 -35.44 18.79 -27.15
CA THR A 63 -35.17 19.80 -28.18
C THR A 63 -35.81 19.43 -29.53
N ASP A 64 -36.22 18.16 -29.72
CA ASP A 64 -36.89 17.52 -30.88
C ASP A 64 -37.03 18.40 -32.14
N ARG A 65 -35.89 18.82 -32.67
CA ARG A 65 -35.82 19.80 -33.77
C ARG A 65 -35.70 19.16 -35.14
N GLY A 66 -35.52 17.84 -35.21
CA GLY A 66 -35.19 17.13 -36.46
C GLY A 66 -33.83 17.51 -37.07
N ASP A 67 -33.06 18.39 -36.41
CA ASP A 67 -31.75 18.87 -36.88
C ASP A 67 -30.62 17.88 -36.54
N MET A 68 -29.57 17.89 -37.36
CA MET A 68 -28.36 17.07 -37.15
C MET A 68 -27.73 17.22 -35.76
N THR A 69 -27.96 18.34 -35.09
CA THR A 69 -27.49 18.61 -33.73
C THR A 69 -28.15 17.72 -32.68
N SER A 70 -29.45 17.41 -32.82
CA SER A 70 -30.17 16.51 -31.91
C SER A 70 -29.65 15.07 -32.06
N SER A 71 -29.42 14.61 -33.29
CA SER A 71 -28.84 13.29 -33.55
C SER A 71 -27.43 13.14 -32.94
N MET A 72 -26.59 14.18 -33.04
CA MET A 72 -25.24 14.16 -32.44
C MET A 72 -25.28 14.13 -30.90
N MET A 73 -26.21 14.84 -30.27
CA MET A 73 -26.40 14.76 -28.81
C MET A 73 -26.78 13.35 -28.36
N ILE A 74 -27.68 12.68 -29.09
CA ILE A 74 -28.08 11.30 -28.79
C ILE A 74 -26.88 10.35 -28.92
N VAL A 75 -26.10 10.44 -30.01
CA VAL A 75 -24.91 9.60 -30.19
C VAL A 75 -23.88 9.85 -29.09
N LEU A 76 -23.58 11.11 -28.77
CA LEU A 76 -22.66 11.47 -27.68
C LEU A 76 -23.15 10.94 -26.32
N SER A 77 -24.46 10.98 -26.06
CA SER A 77 -25.02 10.42 -24.84
C SER A 77 -24.78 8.92 -24.73
N VAL A 78 -24.95 8.17 -25.83
CA VAL A 78 -24.69 6.73 -25.84
C VAL A 78 -23.20 6.43 -25.63
N VAL A 79 -22.31 7.20 -26.26
CA VAL A 79 -20.86 7.04 -26.08
C VAL A 79 -20.45 7.34 -24.63
N LEU A 80 -20.93 8.44 -24.04
CA LEU A 80 -20.66 8.81 -22.65
C LEU A 80 -21.23 7.77 -21.68
N PHE A 81 -22.43 7.26 -21.94
CA PHE A 81 -23.06 6.22 -21.13
C PHE A 81 -22.23 4.93 -21.16
N LEU A 82 -21.88 4.44 -22.36
CA LEU A 82 -21.05 3.24 -22.52
C LEU A 82 -19.69 3.41 -21.86
N SER A 83 -19.05 4.58 -22.04
CA SER A 83 -17.77 4.89 -21.39
C SER A 83 -17.89 4.88 -19.87
N GLY A 84 -18.95 5.49 -19.33
CA GLY A 84 -19.24 5.49 -17.89
C GLY A 84 -19.50 4.09 -17.34
N VAL A 85 -20.25 3.25 -18.07
CA VAL A 85 -20.47 1.83 -17.71
C VAL A 85 -19.16 1.06 -17.73
N VAL A 86 -18.30 1.26 -18.73
CA VAL A 86 -16.98 0.62 -18.83
C VAL A 86 -16.09 1.01 -17.66
N PHE A 87 -16.00 2.31 -17.33
CA PHE A 87 -15.27 2.76 -16.14
C PHE A 87 -15.86 2.17 -14.86
N ALA A 88 -17.19 2.10 -14.72
CA ALA A 88 -17.82 1.44 -13.58
C ALA A 88 -17.49 -0.06 -13.51
N THR A 89 -17.41 -0.77 -14.63
CA THR A 89 -17.03 -2.19 -14.61
C THR A 89 -15.57 -2.42 -14.24
N PHE A 90 -14.66 -1.49 -14.57
CA PHE A 90 -13.26 -1.53 -14.17
C PHE A 90 -13.00 -0.97 -12.77
N THR A 91 -14.02 -0.44 -12.07
CA THR A 91 -13.88 0.00 -10.67
C THR A 91 -13.93 -1.14 -9.66
N LYS A 92 -13.89 -2.40 -10.09
CA LYS A 92 -13.64 -3.49 -9.15
C LYS A 92 -12.25 -3.29 -8.56
N ASP A 93 -12.21 -2.98 -7.27
CA ASP A 93 -11.04 -3.20 -6.44
C ASP A 93 -10.76 -4.71 -6.48
N GLU A 94 -9.96 -5.15 -7.47
CA GLU A 94 -9.32 -6.46 -7.47
C GLU A 94 -8.23 -6.45 -6.41
N GLY A 95 -8.67 -6.39 -5.15
CA GLY A 95 -7.81 -6.36 -3.98
C GLY A 95 -8.13 -7.54 -3.09
N ILE A 96 -7.08 -8.19 -2.58
CA ILE A 96 -7.24 -9.09 -1.43
C ILE A 96 -7.73 -8.23 -0.27
N VAL A 97 -8.77 -8.70 0.45
CA VAL A 97 -9.27 -8.03 1.65
C VAL A 97 -8.08 -7.78 2.60
N PRO A 98 -7.80 -6.54 3.03
CA PRO A 98 -6.58 -6.21 3.76
C PRO A 98 -6.35 -7.07 5.02
N GLY A 99 -7.43 -7.38 5.74
CA GLY A 99 -7.36 -8.26 6.91
C GLY A 99 -6.94 -9.70 6.57
N MET A 100 -7.31 -10.21 5.39
CA MET A 100 -6.83 -11.52 4.91
C MET A 100 -5.39 -11.45 4.41
N ALA A 101 -5.04 -10.40 3.65
CA ALA A 101 -3.66 -10.18 3.19
C ALA A 101 -2.69 -10.09 4.36
N ALA A 102 -3.10 -9.43 5.46
CA ALA A 102 -2.33 -9.31 6.69
C ALA A 102 -1.98 -10.66 7.34
N MET A 103 -2.77 -11.71 7.11
CA MET A 103 -2.56 -13.02 7.73
C MET A 103 -1.65 -13.95 6.91
N LEU A 104 -1.17 -13.53 5.74
CA LEU A 104 -0.35 -14.38 4.86
C LEU A 104 1.09 -14.59 5.36
N TYR A 105 1.61 -13.69 6.20
CA TYR A 105 3.02 -13.69 6.60
C TYR A 105 3.33 -13.93 8.10
N PRO A 106 2.46 -13.59 9.08
CA PRO A 106 2.82 -13.68 10.49
C PRO A 106 3.47 -14.99 10.92
N ASP A 107 2.93 -16.14 10.49
CA ASP A 107 3.46 -17.46 10.85
C ASP A 107 4.89 -17.68 10.32
N ALA A 108 5.20 -17.21 9.11
CA ALA A 108 6.55 -17.33 8.55
C ALA A 108 7.56 -16.51 9.36
N SER A 109 7.19 -15.27 9.72
CA SER A 109 8.02 -14.37 10.56
C SER A 109 8.29 -14.97 11.94
N VAL A 110 7.22 -15.45 12.59
CA VAL A 110 7.28 -15.99 13.95
C VAL A 110 8.06 -17.30 13.97
N ASN A 111 7.78 -18.22 13.04
CA ASN A 111 8.50 -19.50 13.00
C ASN A 111 9.99 -19.31 12.70
N LEU A 112 10.35 -18.39 11.79
CA LEU A 112 11.76 -18.10 11.53
C LEU A 112 12.44 -17.48 12.74
N SER A 113 11.76 -16.58 13.46
CA SER A 113 12.26 -16.00 14.72
C SER A 113 12.47 -17.07 15.80
N ARG A 114 11.56 -18.04 15.92
CA ARG A 114 11.70 -19.18 16.85
C ARG A 114 12.88 -20.06 16.47
N ILE A 115 13.05 -20.38 15.18
CA ILE A 115 14.22 -21.13 14.69
C ILE A 115 15.51 -20.38 15.03
N PHE A 116 15.56 -19.06 14.83
CA PHE A 116 16.73 -18.25 15.20
C PHE A 116 16.99 -18.33 16.71
N ALA A 117 15.95 -18.18 17.55
CA ALA A 117 16.07 -18.30 18.99
C ALA A 117 16.58 -19.67 19.44
N ASP A 118 16.07 -20.77 18.86
CA ASP A 118 16.50 -22.14 19.16
C ASP A 118 17.97 -22.39 18.77
N LEU A 119 18.41 -21.75 17.68
CA LEU A 119 19.80 -21.74 17.22
C LEU A 119 20.69 -20.74 17.98
N ARG A 120 20.14 -20.07 19.01
CA ARG A 120 20.79 -19.02 19.80
C ARG A 120 21.27 -17.82 19.00
N VAL A 121 20.58 -17.52 17.91
CA VAL A 121 20.76 -16.32 17.11
C VAL A 121 19.84 -15.23 17.64
N HIS A 122 20.42 -14.31 18.42
CA HIS A 122 19.67 -13.26 19.13
C HIS A 122 19.88 -11.85 18.56
N GLY A 123 20.86 -11.67 17.67
CA GLY A 123 21.14 -10.41 17.02
C GLY A 123 20.02 -9.97 16.07
N ASP A 124 19.92 -8.66 15.86
CA ASP A 124 18.96 -8.09 14.90
C ASP A 124 19.39 -8.36 13.46
N ALA A 125 18.39 -8.41 12.57
CA ALA A 125 18.60 -8.60 11.15
C ALA A 125 19.32 -7.38 10.54
N HIS A 126 20.50 -7.61 9.98
CA HIS A 126 21.26 -6.65 9.22
C HIS A 126 21.08 -6.91 7.72
N PHE A 127 20.69 -5.87 6.98
CA PHE A 127 20.49 -5.90 5.54
C PHE A 127 21.75 -5.39 4.87
N ILE A 128 22.36 -6.22 4.04
CA ILE A 128 23.65 -5.98 3.42
C ILE A 128 23.46 -5.94 1.90
N PRO A 129 24.00 -4.91 1.21
CA PRO A 129 23.94 -4.86 -0.24
C PRO A 129 24.86 -5.92 -0.84
N SER A 130 24.39 -6.64 -1.84
CA SER A 130 25.11 -7.70 -2.55
C SER A 130 24.99 -7.49 -4.06
N GLU A 131 25.91 -8.07 -4.84
CA GLU A 131 25.86 -7.98 -6.32
C GLU A 131 24.53 -8.53 -6.87
N ASP A 132 24.07 -9.65 -6.33
CA ASP A 132 22.81 -10.31 -6.70
C ASP A 132 21.58 -9.76 -5.92
N GLY A 133 21.68 -8.58 -5.30
CA GLY A 133 20.57 -7.93 -4.59
C GLY A 133 20.87 -7.70 -3.11
N PHE A 134 20.25 -8.48 -2.22
CA PHE A 134 20.32 -8.24 -0.78
C PHE A 134 20.50 -9.52 0.02
N VAL A 135 21.25 -9.40 1.11
CA VAL A 135 21.39 -10.45 2.11
C VAL A 135 20.90 -9.93 3.45
N GLN A 136 20.11 -10.75 4.15
CA GLN A 136 19.78 -10.54 5.55
C GLN A 136 20.71 -11.42 6.40
N PHE A 137 21.50 -10.79 7.25
CA PHE A 137 22.39 -11.47 8.19
C PHE A 137 21.94 -11.22 9.63
N SER A 138 21.66 -12.29 10.36
CA SER A 138 21.32 -12.26 11.78
C SER A 138 22.48 -12.85 12.59
N PRO A 139 23.25 -12.02 13.34
CA PRO A 139 24.37 -12.48 14.13
C PRO A 139 23.92 -13.23 15.39
N VAL A 140 24.78 -14.13 15.89
CA VAL A 140 24.55 -14.84 17.16
C VAL A 140 24.42 -13.85 18.32
N ALA A 141 25.26 -12.81 18.33
CA ALA A 141 25.30 -11.75 19.32
C ALA A 141 25.32 -10.36 18.62
N ALA A 142 26.35 -9.55 18.85
CA ALA A 142 26.50 -8.25 18.20
C ALA A 142 27.00 -8.38 16.75
N PHE A 143 26.58 -7.44 15.90
CA PHE A 143 27.11 -7.33 14.55
C PHE A 143 28.53 -6.75 14.57
N LYS A 144 29.49 -7.54 14.08
CA LYS A 144 30.91 -7.16 13.96
C LYS A 144 31.37 -7.05 12.51
N GLY A 145 30.42 -6.87 11.58
CA GLY A 145 30.67 -6.93 10.15
C GLY A 145 30.22 -8.25 9.54
N TYR A 146 29.95 -8.22 8.24
CA TYR A 146 29.53 -9.38 7.47
C TYR A 146 30.74 -10.26 7.12
N PRO A 147 30.72 -11.57 7.45
CA PRO A 147 31.85 -12.45 7.17
C PRO A 147 32.10 -12.60 5.66
N GLU A 148 33.35 -12.39 5.25
CA GLU A 148 33.80 -12.56 3.86
C GLU A 148 33.77 -14.05 3.45
N GLY A 149 33.32 -14.32 2.22
CA GLY A 149 33.36 -15.64 1.60
C GLY A 149 32.21 -16.58 1.98
N GLY A 150 31.79 -17.38 1.00
CA GLY A 150 30.77 -18.43 1.14
C GLY A 150 29.37 -18.01 0.71
N SER A 151 28.58 -18.98 0.28
CA SER A 151 27.13 -18.86 0.01
C SER A 151 26.30 -19.58 1.08
N ASP A 152 26.94 -20.00 2.18
CA ASP A 152 26.32 -20.81 3.20
C ASP A 152 25.32 -20.00 4.03
N VAL A 153 24.19 -20.63 4.33
CA VAL A 153 23.15 -20.09 5.21
C VAL A 153 23.67 -19.98 6.64
N PHE A 154 24.46 -20.96 7.10
CA PHE A 154 25.11 -20.93 8.40
C PHE A 154 26.54 -20.42 8.24
N ARG A 155 26.80 -19.23 8.76
CA ARG A 155 28.13 -18.61 8.75
C ARG A 155 28.77 -18.85 10.09
N VAL A 156 29.81 -19.68 10.13
CA VAL A 156 30.56 -20.00 11.37
C VAL A 156 32.01 -19.49 11.27
N SER A 157 32.27 -18.52 10.40
CA SER A 157 33.63 -18.02 10.16
C SER A 157 33.94 -16.79 11.03
N GLY A 158 35.00 -16.86 11.83
CA GLY A 158 35.56 -15.74 12.58
C GLY A 158 34.72 -15.28 13.77
N GLU A 159 34.79 -13.98 14.09
CA GLU A 159 34.05 -13.36 15.20
C GLU A 159 32.58 -13.03 14.87
N SER A 160 32.15 -13.24 13.62
CA SER A 160 30.81 -12.89 13.11
C SER A 160 30.03 -14.14 12.72
N ALA A 161 29.79 -15.02 13.70
CA ALA A 161 28.91 -16.17 13.51
C ALA A 161 27.45 -15.72 13.42
N GLY A 162 26.68 -16.31 12.50
CA GLY A 162 25.28 -15.95 12.29
C GLY A 162 24.61 -16.73 11.17
N ILE A 163 23.38 -16.32 10.88
CA ILE A 163 22.57 -16.90 9.81
C ILE A 163 22.42 -15.87 8.70
N SER A 164 22.69 -16.30 7.47
CA SER A 164 22.52 -15.52 6.25
C SER A 164 21.33 -16.08 5.47
N VAL A 165 20.28 -15.28 5.32
CA VAL A 165 19.10 -15.62 4.53
C VAL A 165 18.80 -14.52 3.52
N ARG A 166 17.97 -14.85 2.54
CA ARG A 166 17.41 -13.86 1.64
C ARG A 166 16.35 -13.04 2.39
N PRO A 167 16.35 -11.71 2.32
CA PRO A 167 15.32 -10.88 2.95
C PRO A 167 13.90 -11.29 2.54
N ALA A 168 12.94 -11.15 3.46
CA ALA A 168 11.54 -11.49 3.22
C ALA A 168 10.90 -10.70 2.06
N CYS A 169 11.44 -9.52 1.75
CA CYS A 169 10.96 -8.68 0.66
C CYS A 169 11.57 -9.01 -0.69
N SER A 170 12.52 -9.93 -0.82
CA SER A 170 13.32 -10.03 -2.05
C SER A 170 12.49 -10.37 -3.29
N SER A 171 11.51 -11.28 -3.19
CA SER A 171 10.63 -11.57 -4.33
C SER A 171 9.72 -10.38 -4.67
N LEU A 172 9.29 -9.61 -3.67
CA LEU A 172 8.53 -8.37 -3.90
C LEU A 172 9.40 -7.31 -4.57
N TYR A 173 10.66 -7.17 -4.13
CA TYR A 173 11.62 -6.25 -4.72
C TYR A 173 11.89 -6.59 -6.19
N GLU A 174 12.13 -7.86 -6.51
CA GLU A 174 12.33 -8.33 -7.89
C GLU A 174 11.11 -8.04 -8.76
N ALA A 175 9.91 -8.37 -8.30
CA ALA A 175 8.68 -8.06 -9.02
C ALA A 175 8.50 -6.54 -9.25
N LEU A 176 8.85 -5.70 -8.27
CA LEU A 176 8.84 -4.25 -8.44
C LEU A 176 9.83 -3.79 -9.51
N CYS A 177 11.03 -4.39 -9.57
CA CYS A 177 12.01 -4.08 -10.60
C CYS A 177 11.55 -4.53 -12.00
N ASP A 178 11.07 -5.78 -12.11
CA ASP A 178 10.74 -6.42 -13.39
C ASP A 178 9.43 -5.88 -13.99
N ASP A 179 8.38 -5.76 -13.17
CA ASP A 179 7.04 -5.42 -13.66
C ASP A 179 6.77 -3.90 -13.68
N TYR A 180 7.44 -3.16 -12.79
CA TYR A 180 7.18 -1.73 -12.58
C TYR A 180 8.40 -0.82 -12.83
N GLY A 181 9.55 -1.39 -13.22
CA GLY A 181 10.75 -0.61 -13.49
C GLY A 181 11.29 0.12 -12.26
N PHE A 182 11.10 -0.46 -11.07
CA PHE A 182 11.54 0.14 -9.81
C PHE A 182 13.06 0.28 -9.76
N VAL A 183 13.55 1.52 -9.66
CA VAL A 183 14.98 1.87 -9.56
C VAL A 183 15.19 2.70 -8.29
N ILE A 184 16.23 2.35 -7.54
CA ILE A 184 16.67 3.11 -6.38
C ILE A 184 17.89 3.93 -6.83
N PRO A 185 17.88 5.26 -6.68
CA PRO A 185 19.02 6.11 -7.03
C PRO A 185 20.19 5.90 -6.07
N ASP A 186 21.40 6.18 -6.55
CA ASP A 186 22.65 6.06 -5.78
C ASP A 186 22.81 7.14 -4.70
N GLU A 187 22.09 8.26 -4.84
CA GLU A 187 22.02 9.33 -3.84
C GLU A 187 20.61 9.37 -3.24
N LEU A 188 20.48 8.93 -1.99
CA LEU A 188 19.21 8.84 -1.30
C LEU A 188 19.08 9.91 -0.20
N THR A 189 18.25 10.92 -0.44
CA THR A 189 17.83 11.89 0.59
C THR A 189 16.54 11.40 1.29
N PRO A 190 16.20 11.91 2.49
CA PRO A 190 14.96 11.52 3.17
C PRO A 190 13.68 11.81 2.36
N ASP A 191 13.68 12.91 1.59
CA ASP A 191 12.54 13.28 0.75
C ASP A 191 12.40 12.31 -0.43
N VAL A 192 13.50 12.00 -1.11
CA VAL A 192 13.53 11.01 -2.20
C VAL A 192 13.14 9.62 -1.67
N TYR A 193 13.63 9.25 -0.49
CA TYR A 193 13.26 7.99 0.15
C TYR A 193 11.77 7.93 0.47
N SER A 194 11.19 9.03 0.97
CA SER A 194 9.74 9.14 1.19
C SER A 194 8.95 8.96 -0.09
N GLU A 195 9.39 9.58 -1.18
CA GLU A 195 8.73 9.48 -2.50
C GLU A 195 8.78 8.05 -3.06
N ILE A 196 9.95 7.41 -3.02
CA ILE A 196 10.13 6.01 -3.45
C ILE A 196 9.21 5.08 -2.68
N LEU A 197 9.16 5.22 -1.34
CA LEU A 197 8.26 4.41 -0.52
C LEU A 197 6.79 4.79 -0.73
N GLY A 198 6.48 6.06 -0.95
CA GLY A 198 5.14 6.52 -1.32
C GLY A 198 4.64 5.82 -2.58
N ASN A 199 5.43 5.86 -3.66
CA ASN A 199 5.10 5.20 -4.92
C ASN A 199 4.84 3.70 -4.72
N VAL A 200 5.70 3.01 -3.96
CA VAL A 200 5.52 1.56 -3.72
C VAL A 200 4.30 1.28 -2.84
N PHE A 201 4.20 1.90 -1.68
CA PHE A 201 3.24 1.49 -0.64
C PHE A 201 1.86 2.15 -0.77
N VAL A 202 1.79 3.35 -1.34
CA VAL A 202 0.55 4.10 -1.57
C VAL A 202 0.02 3.83 -2.98
N ASP A 203 0.85 3.92 -4.01
CA ASP A 203 0.34 3.89 -5.39
C ASP A 203 0.27 2.46 -5.97
N HIS A 204 1.35 1.68 -5.84
CA HIS A 204 1.44 0.34 -6.41
C HIS A 204 0.77 -0.72 -5.52
N LEU A 205 1.16 -0.82 -4.26
CA LEU A 205 0.64 -1.82 -3.33
C LEU A 205 -0.67 -1.39 -2.67
N ARG A 206 -0.92 -0.08 -2.56
CA ARG A 206 -2.13 0.50 -1.94
C ARG A 206 -2.40 -0.05 -0.52
N ILE A 207 -1.34 -0.25 0.24
CA ILE A 207 -1.40 -0.74 1.63
C ILE A 207 -1.15 0.36 2.68
N ALA A 208 -0.97 1.60 2.24
CA ALA A 208 -0.81 2.79 3.09
C ALA A 208 -1.52 3.99 2.46
N GLY A 209 -1.95 4.95 3.29
CA GLY A 209 -2.45 6.24 2.83
C GLY A 209 -1.34 7.26 2.59
N LYS A 210 -0.27 7.20 3.39
CA LYS A 210 0.89 8.08 3.26
C LYS A 210 2.14 7.42 3.85
N VAL A 211 3.29 7.66 3.23
CA VAL A 211 4.60 7.31 3.79
C VAL A 211 5.44 8.58 3.87
N THR A 212 6.12 8.75 4.99
CA THR A 212 7.10 9.82 5.19
C THR A 212 8.33 9.25 5.86
N ALA A 213 9.50 9.75 5.47
CA ALA A 213 10.78 9.42 6.06
C ALA A 213 11.49 10.71 6.44
N LYS A 214 12.15 10.69 7.61
CA LYS A 214 13.01 11.77 8.07
C LYS A 214 14.29 11.20 8.63
N GLN A 215 15.36 11.95 8.51
CA GLN A 215 16.62 11.62 9.18
C GLN A 215 16.61 12.21 10.59
N ALA A 216 16.96 11.39 11.58
CA ALA A 216 17.04 11.76 12.99
C ALA A 216 18.44 11.38 13.52
N GLY A 217 19.40 12.30 13.37
CA GLY A 217 20.81 11.98 13.61
C GLY A 217 21.34 11.03 12.54
N ASP A 218 21.89 9.88 12.96
CA ASP A 218 22.39 8.84 12.07
C ASP A 218 21.29 7.83 11.65
N ASP A 219 20.10 7.93 12.25
CA ASP A 219 18.98 7.03 12.01
C ASP A 219 17.96 7.62 11.04
N TYR A 220 17.17 6.74 10.42
CA TYR A 220 16.06 7.07 9.55
C TYR A 220 14.75 6.63 10.22
N GLU A 221 13.84 7.57 10.41
CA GLU A 221 12.51 7.31 10.93
C GLU A 221 11.48 7.35 9.79
N ILE A 222 10.88 6.20 9.50
CA ILE A 222 9.77 6.05 8.56
C ILE A 222 8.46 6.04 9.34
N THR A 223 7.50 6.83 8.89
CA THR A 223 6.12 6.83 9.38
C THR A 223 5.18 6.50 8.23
N VAL A 224 4.38 5.47 8.43
CA VAL A 224 3.35 5.00 7.51
C VAL A 224 1.99 5.27 8.15
N GLU A 225 1.15 6.06 7.50
CA GLU A 225 -0.20 6.40 7.93
C GLU A 225 -1.23 5.57 7.15
N ASP A 226 -2.38 5.31 7.79
CA ASP A 226 -3.45 4.46 7.25
C ASP A 226 -2.96 3.09 6.77
N PHE A 227 -2.08 2.48 7.57
CA PHE A 227 -1.47 1.19 7.25
C PHE A 227 -2.48 0.05 7.35
N MET A 228 -2.71 -0.59 6.21
CA MET A 228 -3.77 -1.57 6.01
C MET A 228 -3.44 -2.96 6.60
N LEU A 229 -2.15 -3.28 6.77
CA LEU A 229 -1.68 -4.57 7.30
C LEU A 229 -1.38 -4.54 8.81
N LYS A 230 -1.95 -3.58 9.54
CA LYS A 230 -1.77 -3.41 11.00
C LYS A 230 -2.07 -4.68 11.82
N ASP A 231 -3.00 -5.51 11.35
CA ASP A 231 -3.37 -6.75 12.04
C ASP A 231 -2.21 -7.76 12.00
N ALA A 232 -1.42 -7.78 10.92
CA ALA A 232 -0.19 -8.58 10.84
C ALA A 232 0.82 -8.14 11.90
N CYS A 233 1.03 -6.83 12.03
CA CYS A 233 1.93 -6.26 13.03
C CYS A 233 1.49 -6.63 14.44
N ARG A 234 0.18 -6.57 14.72
CA ARG A 234 -0.36 -6.97 16.02
C ARG A 234 -0.08 -8.45 16.30
N THR A 235 -0.43 -9.35 15.37
CA THR A 235 -0.21 -10.80 15.54
C THR A 235 1.26 -11.15 15.76
N ILE A 236 2.19 -10.56 15.00
CA ILE A 236 3.63 -10.81 15.19
C ILE A 236 4.11 -10.29 16.55
N ARG A 237 3.66 -9.09 16.96
CA ARG A 237 4.09 -8.46 18.21
C ARG A 237 3.47 -9.10 19.45
N GLU A 238 2.31 -9.74 19.33
CA GLU A 238 1.69 -10.54 20.40
C GLU A 238 2.56 -11.75 20.77
N GLU A 239 3.26 -12.35 19.82
CA GLU A 239 4.28 -13.37 20.10
C GLU A 239 5.50 -12.73 20.77
N SER A 240 6.13 -11.76 20.11
CA SER A 240 7.23 -10.96 20.69
C SER A 240 7.59 -9.79 19.77
N PRO A 241 7.78 -8.57 20.30
CA PRO A 241 8.31 -7.44 19.53
C PRO A 241 9.67 -7.74 18.86
N LYS A 242 10.47 -8.63 19.45
CA LYS A 242 11.77 -9.04 18.91
C LYS A 242 11.65 -9.75 17.55
N CYS A 243 10.51 -10.37 17.24
CA CYS A 243 10.29 -10.98 15.93
C CYS A 243 10.41 -9.95 14.79
N CYS A 244 9.98 -8.71 15.04
CA CYS A 244 10.01 -7.64 14.05
C CYS A 244 11.42 -7.17 13.68
N THR A 245 12.41 -7.34 14.57
CA THR A 245 13.81 -6.96 14.31
C THR A 245 14.69 -8.16 14.01
N ALA A 246 14.38 -9.36 14.51
CA ALA A 246 15.12 -10.59 14.23
C ALA A 246 14.76 -11.24 12.88
N SER A 247 13.47 -11.24 12.52
CA SER A 247 12.96 -11.76 11.25
C SER A 247 11.88 -10.84 10.68
N PRO A 248 12.28 -9.66 10.16
CA PRO A 248 11.35 -8.63 9.72
C PRO A 248 10.41 -9.11 8.62
N CYS A 249 9.22 -8.51 8.53
CA CYS A 249 8.24 -8.82 7.49
C CYS A 249 8.58 -8.17 6.15
N PRO A 250 7.97 -8.59 5.02
CA PRO A 250 8.29 -8.06 3.70
C PRO A 250 8.18 -6.54 3.61
N VAL A 251 7.26 -5.92 4.35
CA VAL A 251 7.12 -4.45 4.41
C VAL A 251 8.35 -3.81 5.05
N CYS A 252 8.72 -4.24 6.27
CA CYS A 252 9.84 -3.64 7.00
C CYS A 252 11.19 -4.01 6.39
N SER A 253 11.33 -5.23 5.86
CA SER A 253 12.49 -5.66 5.08
C SER A 253 12.66 -4.80 3.83
N LEU A 254 11.57 -4.41 3.15
CA LEU A 254 11.68 -3.57 1.96
C LEU A 254 12.16 -2.16 2.31
N PHE A 255 11.67 -1.57 3.40
CA PHE A 255 12.22 -0.30 3.91
C PHE A 255 13.74 -0.41 4.10
N ALA A 256 14.19 -1.43 4.84
CA ALA A 256 15.60 -1.62 5.09
C ALA A 256 16.42 -1.87 3.81
N CYS A 257 15.92 -2.67 2.87
CA CYS A 257 16.61 -2.95 1.60
C CYS A 257 16.69 -1.71 0.70
N VAL A 258 15.63 -0.90 0.62
CA VAL A 258 15.66 0.34 -0.17
C VAL A 258 16.69 1.31 0.39
N LEU A 259 16.71 1.51 1.71
CA LEU A 259 17.70 2.35 2.39
C LEU A 259 19.12 1.79 2.23
N CYS A 260 19.29 0.49 2.42
CA CYS A 260 20.54 -0.24 2.26
C CYS A 260 21.16 -0.02 0.87
N LYS A 261 20.35 -0.13 -0.20
CA LYS A 261 20.81 0.13 -1.56
C LYS A 261 21.15 1.59 -1.79
N GLY A 262 20.27 2.50 -1.38
CA GLY A 262 20.47 3.94 -1.61
C GLY A 262 21.62 4.55 -0.80
N LEU A 263 22.05 3.91 0.29
CA LEU A 263 23.22 4.33 1.07
C LEU A 263 24.49 3.55 0.71
N GLY A 264 24.38 2.41 0.03
CA GLY A 264 25.50 1.49 -0.20
C GLY A 264 26.11 0.94 1.09
N LYS A 265 25.36 0.87 2.19
CA LYS A 265 25.82 0.47 3.52
C LYS A 265 24.88 -0.54 4.17
N PRO A 266 25.37 -1.38 5.10
CA PRO A 266 24.49 -2.22 5.88
C PRO A 266 23.49 -1.41 6.71
N VAL A 267 22.26 -1.88 6.80
CA VAL A 267 21.17 -1.23 7.55
C VAL A 267 20.57 -2.23 8.54
N VAL A 268 20.20 -1.77 9.72
CA VAL A 268 19.51 -2.56 10.75
C VAL A 268 18.18 -1.91 11.11
N ILE A 269 17.17 -2.72 11.44
CA ILE A 269 15.93 -2.21 12.03
C ILE A 269 16.13 -2.11 13.54
N LEU A 270 16.16 -0.89 14.06
CA LEU A 270 16.37 -0.63 15.49
C LEU A 270 15.08 -0.79 16.28
N HIS A 271 13.98 -0.24 15.76
CA HIS A 271 12.72 -0.24 16.48
C HIS A 271 11.52 -0.21 15.53
N ILE A 272 10.45 -0.92 15.90
CA ILE A 272 9.15 -0.86 15.21
C ILE A 272 8.05 -0.59 16.24
N THR A 273 7.31 0.49 16.03
CA THR A 273 6.12 0.85 16.81
C THR A 273 4.91 0.84 15.90
N GLN A 274 3.86 0.15 16.32
CA GLN A 274 2.54 0.28 15.70
C GLN A 274 1.57 0.93 16.70
N GLU A 275 0.90 2.00 16.25
CA GLU A 275 -0.11 2.75 16.99
C GLU A 275 -1.38 2.88 16.15
N LYS A 276 -2.48 2.24 16.55
CA LYS A 276 -3.76 2.25 15.81
C LYS A 276 -3.59 1.86 14.32
N ASN A 277 -3.60 2.84 13.42
CA ASN A 277 -3.43 2.66 11.97
C ASN A 277 -2.07 3.20 11.47
N SER A 278 -1.17 3.58 12.35
CA SER A 278 0.15 4.09 12.01
C SER A 278 1.22 3.07 12.35
N LEU A 279 2.21 2.93 11.46
CA LEU A 279 3.42 2.15 11.67
C LEU A 279 4.62 3.10 11.61
N LYS A 280 5.44 3.06 12.65
CA LYS A 280 6.70 3.78 12.73
C LYS A 280 7.85 2.79 12.78
N VAL A 281 8.82 2.95 11.89
CA VAL A 281 10.01 2.10 11.76
C VAL A 281 11.24 2.98 11.87
N VAL A 282 12.19 2.59 12.71
CA VAL A 282 13.47 3.26 12.86
C VAL A 282 14.57 2.35 12.32
N LEU A 283 15.33 2.86 11.36
CA LEU A 283 16.43 2.17 10.70
C LEU A 283 17.75 2.86 11.05
N GLY A 284 18.77 2.09 11.39
CA GLY A 284 20.13 2.58 11.59
C GLY A 284 21.04 2.17 10.43
N ALA A 285 21.84 3.10 9.92
CA ALA A 285 22.92 2.77 9.00
C ALA A 285 24.16 2.34 9.79
N VAL A 286 24.69 1.15 9.51
CA VAL A 286 25.86 0.65 10.22
C VAL A 286 27.13 1.16 9.53
N ASN A 287 27.95 1.91 10.24
CA ASN A 287 29.28 2.26 9.78
C ASN A 287 30.19 1.04 9.97
N ASN A 288 30.91 0.65 8.92
CA ASN A 288 31.90 -0.43 8.98
C ASN A 288 32.96 -0.10 10.04
N GLY A 289 32.83 -0.66 11.25
CA GLY A 289 33.81 -0.51 12.33
C GLY A 289 33.25 -0.21 13.72
N GLU A 290 31.98 0.17 13.87
CA GLU A 290 31.38 0.42 15.19
C GLU A 290 30.25 -0.57 15.43
N GLY A 291 30.48 -1.49 16.38
CA GLY A 291 29.42 -2.32 16.93
C GLY A 291 28.34 -1.41 17.51
N VAL A 292 27.11 -1.59 17.05
CA VAL A 292 25.95 -0.85 17.55
C VAL A 292 25.91 -1.01 19.07
N GLY A 293 26.08 0.11 19.79
CA GLY A 293 26.12 0.12 21.24
C GLY A 293 24.88 -0.52 21.84
N GLU A 294 25.09 -1.35 22.86
CA GLU A 294 24.03 -1.95 23.67
C GLU A 294 23.10 -0.85 24.21
N PHE A 295 21.81 -0.97 23.90
CA PHE A 295 20.73 -0.28 24.60
C PHE A 295 19.91 -1.30 25.39
#